data_AF-A0A416ZB98-F1
#
_entry.id   AF-A0A416ZB98-F1
#
_cell.length_a   1.000
_cell.length_b   1.000
_cell.length_c   1.000
_cell.angle_alpha   90.00
_cell.angle_beta   90.00
_cell.angle_gamma   90.00
#
_symmetry.space_group_name_H-M   'P 1'
#
loop_
_entity.id
_entity.type
_entity.pdbx_description
1 polymer ?
#
loop_
_entity_poly.entity_id
_entity_poly.type
_entity_poly.pdbx_seq_one_letter_code
_entity_poly.pdbx_strand_id
1 'polypeptide(L)'
;MTKNEGKNLLQECLGKMTGDTRDIGADIAYKCGTKKSASEYYSDEIGTRVEYINENSTAKYCVKCFIHFELYAAWKRAKEGLSQTYIVYKKDLEEMQHKQDCPYKEVLLSNSEKVYLFRGREGISEFLQKHLLSMTDK
;
A
#
# COMPACT_ATOMS: atom_id res chain seq x y z
N MET A 1 -7.10 11.16 7.62
CA MET A 1 -7.55 9.79 7.31
C MET A 1 -7.58 8.93 8.58
N THR A 2 -8.65 8.17 8.84
CA THR A 2 -8.75 7.18 9.93
C THR A 2 -8.41 5.76 9.46
N LYS A 3 -8.30 4.79 10.39
CA LYS A 3 -7.96 3.39 10.08
C LYS A 3 -8.88 2.78 9.01
N ASN A 4 -10.17 3.08 9.09
CA ASN A 4 -11.19 2.52 8.20
C ASN A 4 -11.34 3.32 6.91
N GLU A 5 -11.16 4.64 6.95
CA GLU A 5 -11.23 5.50 5.76
C GLU A 5 -10.26 5.06 4.67
N GLY A 6 -9.03 4.70 5.04
CA GLY A 6 -8.02 4.32 4.06
C GLY A 6 -8.36 3.01 3.32
N LYS A 7 -8.84 1.98 4.03
CA LYS A 7 -9.29 0.72 3.42
C LYS A 7 -10.57 0.92 2.61
N ASN A 8 -11.51 1.70 3.13
CA ASN A 8 -12.78 1.97 2.44
C ASN A 8 -12.53 2.70 1.12
N LEU A 9 -11.59 3.64 1.06
CA LEU A 9 -11.27 4.34 -0.18
C LEU A 9 -10.68 3.40 -1.24
N LEU A 10 -9.83 2.45 -0.84
CA LEU A 10 -9.33 1.39 -1.73
C LEU A 10 -10.49 0.53 -2.27
N GLN A 11 -11.40 0.10 -1.38
CA GLN A 11 -12.57 -0.71 -1.73
C GLN A 11 -13.53 0.04 -2.68
N GLU A 12 -13.81 1.32 -2.40
CA GLU A 12 -14.65 2.16 -3.23
C GLU A 12 -14.08 2.33 -4.64
N CYS A 13 -12.77 2.61 -4.74
CA CYS A 13 -12.12 2.76 -6.05
C CYS A 13 -12.16 1.44 -6.83
N LEU A 14 -11.89 0.30 -6.18
CA LEU A 14 -12.01 -1.01 -6.82
C LEU A 14 -13.42 -1.25 -7.36
N GLY A 15 -14.45 -1.08 -6.53
CA GLY A 15 -15.84 -1.30 -6.93
C GLY A 15 -16.30 -0.36 -8.05
N LYS A 16 -15.86 0.90 -8.05
CA LYS A 16 -16.13 1.83 -9.16
C LYS A 16 -15.49 1.41 -10.48
N MET A 17 -14.31 0.78 -10.43
CA MET A 17 -13.57 0.38 -11.63
C MET A 17 -14.06 -0.93 -12.22
N THR A 18 -14.51 -1.88 -11.38
CA THR A 18 -14.89 -3.23 -11.84
C THR A 18 -16.39 -3.48 -11.83
N GLY A 19 -17.19 -2.67 -11.12
CA GLY A 19 -18.58 -2.97 -10.81
C GLY A 19 -18.76 -4.13 -9.81
N ASP A 20 -17.66 -4.64 -9.26
CA ASP A 20 -17.63 -5.80 -8.36
C ASP A 20 -17.71 -5.36 -6.89
N THR A 21 -18.31 -6.20 -6.05
CA THR A 21 -18.40 -6.04 -4.59
C THR A 21 -17.37 -6.90 -3.85
N ARG A 22 -16.45 -7.57 -4.55
CA ARG A 22 -15.39 -8.38 -3.94
C ARG A 22 -14.62 -7.61 -2.86
N ASP A 23 -14.34 -8.28 -1.74
CA ASP A 23 -13.53 -7.69 -0.66
C ASP A 23 -12.08 -7.53 -1.13
N ILE A 24 -11.62 -6.28 -1.16
CA ILE A 24 -10.23 -5.93 -1.47
C ILE A 24 -9.24 -6.59 -0.51
N GLY A 25 -9.72 -6.98 0.68
CA GLY A 25 -8.97 -7.78 1.64
C GLY A 25 -8.43 -9.07 1.04
N ALA A 26 -9.11 -9.70 0.06
CA ALA A 26 -8.66 -10.92 -0.60
C ALA A 26 -7.37 -10.74 -1.42
N ASP A 27 -7.17 -9.57 -2.01
CA ASP A 27 -6.01 -9.21 -2.83
C ASP A 27 -4.95 -8.42 -2.03
N ILE A 28 -5.35 -7.73 -0.96
CA ILE A 28 -4.52 -6.78 -0.22
C ILE A 28 -4.54 -7.08 1.29
N ALA A 29 -3.36 -7.31 1.86
CA ALA A 29 -3.13 -7.21 3.29
C ALA A 29 -2.97 -5.73 3.69
N TYR A 30 -4.04 -5.14 4.22
CA TYR A 30 -4.08 -3.72 4.57
C TYR A 30 -3.53 -3.46 5.98
N LYS A 31 -2.62 -2.49 6.09
CA LYS A 31 -2.07 -1.98 7.34
C LYS A 31 -2.35 -0.49 7.49
N CYS A 32 -2.54 -0.05 8.73
CA CYS A 32 -2.72 1.36 9.05
C CYS A 32 -1.61 1.81 9.98
N GLY A 33 -0.82 2.81 9.58
CA GLY A 33 0.07 3.53 10.49
C GLY A 33 -0.77 4.41 11.41
N THR A 34 -0.71 4.18 12.73
CA THR A 34 -1.47 4.96 13.72
C THR A 34 -0.57 5.98 14.41
N LYS A 35 -1.14 6.87 15.25
CA LYS A 35 -0.34 7.80 16.10
C LYS A 35 0.67 7.07 17.01
N LYS A 36 0.44 5.81 17.41
CA LYS A 36 1.44 5.01 18.15
C LYS A 36 2.62 4.58 17.26
N SER A 37 2.41 4.50 15.95
CA SER A 37 3.46 4.28 14.94
C SER A 37 4.26 5.55 14.63
N ALA A 38 3.92 6.71 15.24
CA ALA A 38 4.62 7.96 14.99
C ALA A 38 6.09 7.92 15.45
N SER A 39 6.41 7.10 16.47
CA SER A 39 7.80 6.88 16.88
C SER A 39 8.61 6.10 15.85
N GLU A 40 7.97 5.30 14.97
CA GLU A 40 8.64 4.60 13.88
C GLU A 40 9.09 5.57 12.77
N TYR A 41 8.53 6.78 12.70
CA TYR A 41 8.93 7.82 11.73
C TYR A 41 10.16 8.64 12.17
N TYR A 42 10.77 8.32 13.33
CA TYR A 42 12.09 8.87 13.67
C TYR A 42 13.23 8.13 12.97
N SER A 43 12.96 6.94 12.43
CA SER A 43 13.92 6.18 11.62
C SER A 43 13.85 6.60 10.15
N ASP A 44 15.00 6.56 9.47
CA ASP A 44 15.08 6.75 8.02
C ASP A 44 14.42 5.59 7.26
N GLU A 45 14.39 4.40 7.88
CA GLU A 45 13.73 3.20 7.37
C GLU A 45 12.50 2.87 8.22
N ILE A 46 11.34 2.73 7.57
CA ILE A 46 10.09 2.40 8.25
C ILE A 46 9.65 0.99 7.87
N GLY A 47 9.64 0.10 8.86
CA GLY A 47 9.22 -1.28 8.71
C GLY A 47 7.70 -1.49 8.74
N THR A 48 7.22 -2.46 7.97
CA THR A 48 5.83 -2.93 7.97
C THR A 48 5.82 -4.44 7.97
N ARG A 49 5.55 -5.04 9.12
CA ARG A 49 5.44 -6.49 9.27
C ARG A 49 4.01 -6.96 8.98
N VAL A 50 3.90 -8.03 8.19
CA VAL A 50 2.64 -8.71 7.87
C VAL A 50 2.80 -10.19 8.17
N GLU A 51 1.82 -10.78 8.86
CA GLU A 51 1.76 -12.22 9.11
C GLU A 51 0.66 -12.85 8.26
N TYR A 52 1.01 -13.25 7.04
CA TYR A 52 0.07 -13.75 6.04
C TYR A 52 -0.66 -15.03 6.45
N ILE A 53 -0.05 -15.86 7.31
CA ILE A 53 -0.71 -17.06 7.84
C ILE A 53 -1.94 -16.72 8.70
N ASN A 54 -1.91 -15.59 9.40
CA ASN A 54 -2.96 -15.18 10.33
C ASN A 54 -3.91 -14.14 9.72
N GLU A 55 -3.42 -13.34 8.77
CA GLU A 55 -4.14 -12.18 8.25
C GLU A 55 -4.85 -12.47 6.91
N ASN A 56 -4.11 -12.92 5.89
CA ASN A 56 -4.68 -13.31 4.61
C ASN A 56 -3.65 -14.06 3.73
N SER A 57 -3.83 -15.37 3.56
CA SER A 57 -2.91 -16.20 2.79
C SER A 57 -3.04 -16.03 1.27
N THR A 58 -4.05 -15.35 0.75
CA THR A 58 -4.25 -15.10 -0.70
C THR A 58 -3.84 -13.71 -1.14
N ALA A 59 -3.55 -12.81 -0.20
CA ALA A 59 -3.16 -11.44 -0.52
C ALA A 59 -1.92 -11.41 -1.42
N LYS A 60 -2.00 -10.62 -2.50
CA LYS A 60 -0.94 -10.40 -3.50
C LYS A 60 -0.06 -9.21 -3.13
N TYR A 61 -0.60 -8.26 -2.39
CA TYR A 61 0.10 -7.05 -1.97
C TYR A 61 -0.08 -6.79 -0.47
N CYS A 62 0.93 -6.21 0.16
CA CYS A 62 0.76 -5.44 1.38
C CYS A 62 0.51 -3.98 1.00
N VAL A 63 -0.48 -3.33 1.61
CA VAL A 63 -0.70 -1.88 1.48
C VAL A 63 -0.76 -1.26 2.86
N LYS A 64 0.14 -0.31 3.15
CA LYS A 64 0.12 0.48 4.39
C LYS A 64 -0.35 1.89 4.09
N CYS A 65 -1.40 2.33 4.80
CA CYS A 65 -1.81 3.73 4.85
C CYS A 65 -0.96 4.47 5.89
N PHE A 66 -0.25 5.51 5.46
CA PHE A 66 0.55 6.40 6.27
C PHE A 66 -0.26 7.68 6.54
N ILE A 67 -1.12 7.66 7.55
CA ILE A 67 -2.09 8.74 7.84
C ILE A 67 -1.42 10.12 7.94
N HIS A 68 -0.22 10.22 8.52
CA HIS A 68 0.49 11.50 8.69
C HIS A 68 1.01 12.11 7.38
N PHE A 69 1.28 11.26 6.39
CA PHE A 69 1.71 11.68 5.07
C PHE A 69 0.51 11.81 4.11
N GLU A 70 -0.64 11.26 4.49
CA GLU A 70 -1.82 11.09 3.63
C GLU A 70 -1.51 10.28 2.35
N LEU A 71 -0.58 9.33 2.48
CA LEU A 71 -0.10 8.46 1.40
C LEU A 71 -0.36 7.00 1.74
N TYR A 72 -0.29 6.17 0.71
CA TYR A 72 -0.21 4.73 0.79
C TYR A 72 1.14 4.28 0.24
N ALA A 73 1.68 3.21 0.82
CA ALA A 73 2.75 2.44 0.20
C ALA A 73 2.28 1.01 -0.02
N ALA A 74 2.59 0.45 -1.18
CA ALA A 74 2.29 -0.93 -1.51
C ALA A 74 3.55 -1.70 -1.89
N TRP A 75 3.59 -2.96 -1.48
CA TRP A 75 4.64 -3.90 -1.79
C TRP A 75 4.03 -5.19 -2.30
N LYS A 76 4.66 -5.77 -3.32
CA LYS A 76 4.26 -7.09 -3.81
C LYS A 76 4.68 -8.14 -2.80
N ARG A 77 3.77 -9.06 -2.48
CA ARG A 77 4.06 -10.17 -1.57
C ARG A 77 5.04 -11.15 -2.22
N ALA A 78 6.04 -11.59 -1.45
CA ALA A 78 6.88 -12.72 -1.84
C ALA A 78 6.07 -14.02 -1.79
N LYS A 79 6.14 -14.83 -2.85
CA LYS A 79 5.28 -16.03 -3.03
C LYS A 79 5.36 -17.06 -1.90
N GLU A 80 6.44 -17.08 -1.12
CA GLU A 80 6.76 -18.17 -0.19
C GLU A 80 6.76 -17.75 1.29
N GLY A 81 6.44 -16.49 1.61
CA GLY A 81 6.49 -15.96 2.98
C GLY A 81 5.20 -16.19 3.78
N LEU A 82 5.32 -16.87 4.93
CA LEU A 82 4.28 -16.91 5.99
C LEU A 82 4.22 -15.59 6.77
N SER A 83 5.33 -14.87 6.82
CA SER A 83 5.42 -13.49 7.30
C SER A 83 6.45 -12.74 6.46
N GLN A 84 6.29 -11.43 6.34
CA GLN A 84 7.23 -10.57 5.62
C GLN A 84 7.30 -9.21 6.29
N THR A 85 8.49 -8.62 6.31
CA THR A 85 8.69 -7.22 6.71
C THR A 85 9.05 -6.42 5.47
N TYR A 86 8.27 -5.38 5.20
CA TYR A 86 8.48 -4.47 4.09
C TYR A 86 9.07 -3.15 4.58
N ILE A 87 9.96 -2.57 3.79
CA ILE A 87 10.63 -1.30 4.12
C ILE A 87 10.16 -0.21 3.17
N VAL A 88 10.07 1.02 3.67
CA VAL A 88 10.02 2.25 2.86
C VAL A 88 10.91 3.29 3.53
N TYR A 89 11.62 4.09 2.72
CA TYR A 89 12.41 5.18 3.25
C TYR A 89 11.55 6.40 3.53
N LYS A 90 11.78 7.04 4.67
CA LYS A 90 11.09 8.26 5.07
C LYS A 90 11.24 9.37 4.03
N LYS A 91 12.43 9.55 3.47
CA LYS A 91 12.71 10.55 2.42
C LYS A 91 11.77 10.42 1.21
N ASP A 92 11.37 9.19 0.84
CA ASP A 92 10.52 8.96 -0.32
C ASP A 92 9.05 9.33 -0.01
N LEU A 93 8.63 9.10 1.24
CA LEU A 93 7.32 9.56 1.74
C LEU A 93 7.25 11.09 1.79
N GLU A 94 8.30 11.74 2.31
CA GLU A 94 8.41 13.20 2.37
C GLU A 94 8.45 13.81 0.97
N GLU A 95 9.24 13.24 0.05
CA GLU A 95 9.32 13.72 -1.33
C GLU A 95 7.94 13.67 -2.01
N MET A 96 7.20 12.57 -1.84
CA MET A 96 5.86 12.45 -2.40
C MET A 96 4.86 13.39 -1.73
N GLN A 97 4.96 13.59 -0.41
CA GLN A 97 4.12 14.53 0.32
C GLN A 97 4.29 15.96 -0.21
N HIS A 98 5.54 16.38 -0.50
CA HIS A 98 5.82 17.72 -1.02
C HIS A 98 5.47 17.90 -2.50
N LYS A 99 5.53 16.85 -3.32
CA LYS A 99 5.16 16.89 -4.74
C LYS A 99 3.66 16.62 -4.93
N GLN A 100 2.80 17.59 -4.63
CA GLN A 100 1.33 17.42 -4.67
C GLN A 100 0.74 17.02 -6.04
N ASP A 101 1.47 17.28 -7.13
CA ASP A 101 1.03 16.93 -8.50
C ASP A 101 1.39 15.50 -8.94
N CYS A 102 2.03 14.71 -8.06
CA CYS A 102 2.41 13.32 -8.33
C CYS A 102 1.53 12.36 -7.52
N PRO A 103 0.39 11.87 -8.07
CA PRO A 103 -0.53 11.01 -7.33
C PRO A 103 -0.03 9.57 -7.16
N TYR A 104 0.93 9.13 -7.98
CA TYR A 104 1.50 7.78 -8.01
C TYR A 104 2.99 7.85 -8.33
N LYS A 105 3.81 7.06 -7.62
CA LYS A 105 5.26 6.94 -7.84
C LYS A 105 5.73 5.51 -7.56
N GLU A 106 6.57 4.98 -8.45
CA GLU A 106 7.34 3.76 -8.18
C GLU A 106 8.72 4.12 -7.63
N VAL A 107 9.13 3.46 -6.55
CA VAL A 107 10.42 3.63 -5.90
C VAL A 107 11.14 2.29 -5.88
N LEU A 108 12.37 2.25 -6.37
CA LEU A 108 13.25 1.10 -6.28
C LEU A 108 14.14 1.26 -5.04
N LEU A 109 14.05 0.32 -4.11
CA LEU A 109 14.88 0.29 -2.91
C LEU A 109 16.27 -0.30 -3.24
N SER A 110 17.21 -0.10 -2.32
CA SER A 110 18.59 -0.61 -2.44
C SER A 110 18.66 -2.14 -2.57
N ASN A 111 17.70 -2.85 -1.99
CA ASN A 111 17.57 -4.30 -2.06
C ASN A 111 16.83 -4.79 -3.33
N SER A 112 16.63 -3.92 -4.33
CA SER A 112 15.87 -4.18 -5.57
C SER A 112 14.38 -4.45 -5.38
N GLU A 113 13.83 -4.29 -4.18
CA GLU A 113 12.38 -4.31 -3.99
C GLU A 113 11.75 -3.02 -4.51
N LYS A 114 10.55 -3.15 -5.07
CA LYS A 114 9.75 -2.00 -5.52
C LYS A 114 8.70 -1.65 -4.48
N VAL A 115 8.60 -0.36 -4.20
CA VAL A 115 7.51 0.24 -3.41
C VAL A 115 6.70 1.13 -4.32
N TYR A 116 5.38 0.96 -4.29
CA TYR A 116 4.46 1.83 -5.02
C TYR A 116 3.85 2.80 -4.02
N LEU A 117 4.19 4.07 -4.15
CA LEU A 117 3.63 5.14 -3.35
C LEU A 117 2.49 5.78 -4.11
N PHE A 118 1.36 6.02 -3.45
CA PHE A 118 0.19 6.64 -4.08
C PHE A 118 -0.69 7.37 -3.09
N ARG A 119 -1.50 8.31 -3.59
CA ARG A 119 -2.47 9.05 -2.79
C ARG A 119 -3.72 9.44 -3.57
N GLY A 120 -4.74 9.83 -2.82
CA GLY A 120 -6.02 10.24 -3.37
C GLY A 120 -6.67 9.15 -4.22
N ARG A 121 -7.79 9.48 -4.85
CA ARG A 121 -8.51 8.52 -5.70
C ARG A 121 -7.72 8.17 -6.96
N GLU A 122 -7.07 9.15 -7.56
CA GLU A 122 -6.29 8.98 -8.80
C GLU A 122 -5.15 7.97 -8.63
N GLY A 123 -4.29 8.16 -7.62
CA GLY A 123 -3.16 7.25 -7.38
C GLY A 123 -3.61 5.85 -6.96
N ILE A 124 -4.70 5.76 -6.19
CA ILE A 124 -5.33 4.47 -5.86
C ILE A 124 -5.78 3.77 -7.14
N SER A 125 -6.56 4.44 -7.99
CA SER A 125 -7.05 3.87 -9.24
C SER A 125 -5.92 3.42 -10.15
N GLU A 126 -4.86 4.22 -10.26
CA GLU A 126 -3.67 3.85 -11.03
C GLU A 126 -2.99 2.60 -10.48
N PHE A 127 -2.81 2.50 -9.15
CA PHE A 127 -2.27 1.31 -8.51
C PHE A 127 -3.14 0.07 -8.78
N LEU A 128 -4.45 0.16 -8.54
CA LEU A 128 -5.38 -0.95 -8.74
C LEU A 128 -5.38 -1.41 -10.21
N GLN A 129 -5.43 -0.47 -11.15
CA GLN A 129 -5.41 -0.76 -12.59
C GLN A 129 -4.13 -1.51 -12.98
N LYS A 130 -2.97 -0.96 -12.59
CA LYS A 130 -1.66 -1.48 -13.00
C LYS A 130 -1.28 -2.80 -12.34
N HIS A 131 -1.75 -3.06 -11.13
CA HIS A 131 -1.20 -4.14 -10.29
C HIS A 131 -2.20 -5.19 -9.85
N LEU A 132 -3.50 -4.87 -9.83
CA LEU A 132 -4.54 -5.84 -9.41
C LEU A 132 -5.49 -6.23 -10.54
N LEU A 133 -5.74 -5.34 -11.50
CA LEU A 133 -6.71 -5.57 -12.58
C LEU A 133 -6.05 -5.92 -13.92
N SER A 134 -4.86 -5.39 -14.20
CA SER A 134 -4.07 -5.74 -15.40
C SER A 134 -3.60 -7.20 -15.43
N MET A 135 -3.67 -7.92 -14.30
CA MET A 135 -3.30 -9.34 -14.23
C MET A 135 -4.38 -10.29 -14.79
N THR A 136 -5.39 -9.78 -15.48
CA THR A 136 -6.49 -10.58 -16.05
C THR A 136 -6.26 -11.00 -17.51
N ASP A 137 -5.05 -10.84 -18.05
CA ASP A 137 -4.67 -11.38 -19.36
C ASP A 137 -3.34 -12.15 -19.27
N LYS A 138 -3.45 -13.47 -19.07
CA LYS A 138 -2.74 -14.54 -19.78
C LYS A 138 -3.05 -15.93 -19.21
#